data_AF-A0A7X7J3Q0-F1
#
_entry.id   AF-A0A7X7J3Q0-F1
#
_cell.length_a   1.000
_cell.length_b   1.000
_cell.length_c   1.000
_cell.angle_alpha   90.00
_cell.angle_beta   90.00
_cell.angle_gamma   90.00
#
_symmetry.space_group_name_H-M   'P 1'
#
loop_
_entity.id
_entity.type
_entity.pdbx_description
1 polymer ?
#
loop_
_entity_poly.entity_id
_entity_poly.type
_entity_poly.pdbx_seq_one_letter_code
_entity_poly.pdbx_strand_id
1 'polypeptide(L)'
;MLNSNEVYIKKSETIATGKGMCLSAGAVMVYKDKEIYATASQTLEEDDPTAHAAVIAIRKTRVLQHAFLLNDYELYLSEKPCPMCLTAIEQAKIKKLHYVEKQKIKYMELSREDLMNSYSLWEF
;
A
#
# COMPACT_ATOMS: atom_id res chain seq x y z
N MET A 1 25.35 -1.38 -5.36
CA MET A 1 24.24 -0.72 -6.07
C MET A 1 22.96 -1.40 -5.61
N LEU A 2 21.92 -0.63 -5.28
CA LEU A 2 20.62 -1.20 -4.90
C LEU A 2 19.98 -1.84 -6.14
N ASN A 3 19.29 -2.96 -5.99
CA ASN A 3 18.50 -3.51 -7.10
C ASN A 3 17.29 -2.59 -7.41
N SER A 4 16.66 -2.74 -8.58
CA SER A 4 15.54 -1.88 -9.00
C SER A 4 14.39 -1.84 -7.99
N ASN A 5 14.09 -2.96 -7.34
CA ASN A 5 13.01 -3.06 -6.36
C ASN A 5 13.32 -2.30 -5.06
N GLU A 6 14.56 -2.39 -4.57
CA GLU A 6 15.05 -1.67 -3.39
C GLU A 6 14.98 -0.14 -3.58
N VAL A 7 15.20 0.34 -4.80
CA VAL A 7 15.05 1.76 -5.14
C VAL A 7 13.60 2.22 -4.92
N TYR A 8 12.63 1.45 -5.41
CA TYR A 8 11.21 1.80 -5.31
C TYR A 8 10.67 1.66 -3.88
N ILE A 9 11.12 0.64 -3.12
CA ILE A 9 10.79 0.52 -1.70
C ILE A 9 11.31 1.72 -0.91
N LYS A 10 12.60 2.07 -1.05
CA LYS A 10 13.19 3.21 -0.33
C LYS A 10 12.51 4.53 -0.69
N LYS A 11 12.07 4.67 -1.95
CA LYS A 11 11.28 5.83 -2.38
C LYS A 11 9.91 5.87 -1.71
N SER A 12 9.22 4.73 -1.60
CA SER A 12 7.94 4.66 -0.88
C SER A 12 8.08 5.06 0.59
N GLU A 13 9.16 4.66 1.27
CA GLU A 13 9.45 5.07 2.65
C GLU A 13 9.74 6.56 2.77
N THR A 14 10.49 7.13 1.82
CA THR A 14 10.79 8.58 1.80
C THR A 14 9.53 9.41 1.60
N ILE A 15 8.61 8.93 0.77
CA ILE A 15 7.31 9.57 0.56
C ILE A 15 6.45 9.49 1.82
N ALA A 16 6.52 8.37 2.55
CA ALA A 16 5.81 8.19 3.82
C ALA A 16 6.30 9.19 4.89
N THR A 17 7.61 9.37 5.06
CA THR A 17 8.18 10.20 6.14
C THR A 17 7.98 11.70 5.96
N GLY A 18 7.58 12.16 4.77
CA GLY A 18 7.31 13.57 4.48
C GLY A 18 6.01 14.11 5.07
N LYS A 19 5.14 13.26 5.62
CA LYS A 19 3.84 13.64 6.20
C LYS A 19 3.74 13.16 7.64
N GLY A 20 3.99 14.05 8.60
CA GLY A 20 3.88 13.74 10.02
C GLY A 20 2.43 13.61 10.46
N MET A 21 1.83 12.42 10.38
CA MET A 21 0.64 12.00 11.16
C MET A 21 0.31 10.51 10.96
N CYS A 22 -0.53 9.97 11.85
CA CYS A 22 -0.79 8.57 12.25
C CYS A 22 -1.10 7.49 11.16
N LEU A 23 -0.97 7.77 9.86
CA LEU A 23 -1.25 6.86 8.73
C LEU A 23 -0.27 7.05 7.56
N SER A 24 0.96 7.45 7.87
CA SER A 24 2.02 7.75 6.89
C SER A 24 2.48 6.48 6.15
N ALA A 25 1.74 6.11 5.10
CA ALA A 25 2.12 5.11 4.12
C ALA A 25 2.55 5.81 2.82
N GLY A 26 3.52 5.25 2.11
CA GLY A 26 3.90 5.64 0.77
C GLY A 26 3.67 4.51 -0.22
N ALA A 27 3.33 4.87 -1.46
CA ALA A 27 3.09 3.96 -2.55
C ALA A 27 3.78 4.44 -3.83
N VAL A 28 4.35 3.52 -4.60
CA VAL A 28 4.90 3.77 -5.94
C VAL A 28 4.34 2.74 -6.91
N MET A 29 3.75 3.22 -8.00
CA MET A 29 3.23 2.40 -9.10
C MET A 29 4.24 2.37 -10.25
N VAL A 30 4.56 1.18 -10.73
CA VAL A 30 5.58 0.95 -11.77
C VAL A 30 4.99 0.13 -12.93
N TYR A 31 5.34 0.48 -14.16
CA TYR A 31 5.02 -0.27 -15.37
C TYR A 31 6.25 -0.35 -16.26
N LYS A 32 6.68 -1.56 -16.64
CA LYS A 32 7.89 -1.81 -17.46
C LYS A 32 9.11 -1.04 -16.95
N ASP A 33 9.42 -1.22 -15.66
CA ASP A 33 10.54 -0.57 -14.95
C ASP A 33 10.51 0.97 -14.92
N LYS A 34 9.37 1.57 -15.27
CA LYS A 34 9.15 3.02 -15.21
C LYS A 34 8.15 3.37 -14.13
N GLU A 35 8.50 4.32 -13.29
CA GLU A 35 7.56 4.92 -12.35
C GLU A 35 6.45 5.68 -13.09
N ILE A 36 5.20 5.35 -12.75
CA ILE A 36 4.00 5.96 -13.31
C ILE A 36 3.39 6.96 -12.35
N TYR A 37 3.36 6.63 -11.06
CA TYR A 37 2.79 7.48 -10.03
C TYR A 37 3.36 7.14 -8.66
N ALA A 38 3.53 8.15 -7.81
CA ALA A 38 4.01 7.98 -6.45
C ALA A 38 3.24 8.92 -5.50
N THR A 39 2.82 8.42 -4.34
CA THR A 39 1.97 9.18 -3.40
C THR A 39 2.13 8.70 -1.97
N ALA A 40 1.86 9.61 -1.03
CA ALA A 40 1.59 9.25 0.36
C ALA A 40 0.08 9.05 0.57
N SER A 41 -0.32 8.53 1.74
CA SER A 41 -1.70 8.60 2.22
C SER A 41 -2.16 10.07 2.30
N GLN A 42 -3.48 10.27 2.14
CA GLN A 42 -4.13 11.59 2.16
C GLN A 42 -5.43 11.58 2.98
N THR A 43 -5.57 10.65 3.93
CA THR A 43 -6.82 10.45 4.68
C THR A 43 -7.30 11.68 5.43
N LEU A 44 -6.37 12.47 6.00
CA LEU A 44 -6.70 13.69 6.72
C LEU A 44 -6.94 14.86 5.76
N GLU A 45 -6.15 14.94 4.69
CA GLU A 45 -6.22 16.02 3.71
C GLU A 45 -7.47 15.94 2.84
N GLU A 46 -7.95 14.72 2.53
CA GLU A 46 -9.14 14.49 1.72
C GLU A 46 -10.39 14.20 2.57
N ASP A 47 -10.29 14.11 3.90
CA ASP A 47 -11.36 13.66 4.81
C ASP A 47 -12.03 12.34 4.32
N ASP A 48 -11.20 11.44 3.77
CA ASP A 48 -11.61 10.16 3.18
C ASP A 48 -10.86 9.01 3.88
N PRO A 49 -11.54 8.15 4.66
CA PRO A 49 -10.90 7.01 5.32
C PRO A 49 -10.34 5.96 4.34
N THR A 50 -10.69 6.05 3.06
CA THR A 50 -10.19 5.17 2.00
C THR A 50 -8.98 5.74 1.25
N ALA A 51 -8.58 6.99 1.52
CA ALA A 51 -7.46 7.69 0.87
C ALA A 51 -6.07 7.22 1.37
N HIS A 52 -5.89 5.91 1.47
CA HIS A 52 -4.61 5.27 1.72
C HIS A 52 -3.72 5.32 0.47
N ALA A 53 -2.40 5.36 0.66
CA ALA A 53 -1.43 5.46 -0.43
C ALA A 53 -1.67 4.44 -1.57
N ALA A 54 -1.96 3.17 -1.24
CA ALA A 54 -2.26 2.13 -2.22
C ALA A 54 -3.51 2.43 -3.07
N VAL A 55 -4.60 2.87 -2.43
CA VAL A 55 -5.86 3.18 -3.10
C VAL A 55 -5.71 4.40 -3.99
N ILE A 56 -5.04 5.45 -3.51
CA ILE A 56 -4.75 6.65 -4.29
C ILE A 56 -3.88 6.30 -5.51
N ALA A 57 -2.83 5.50 -5.31
CA ALA A 57 -1.94 5.09 -6.39
C ALA A 57 -2.70 4.34 -7.50
N ILE A 58 -3.61 3.43 -7.15
CA ILE A 58 -4.48 2.74 -8.11
C ILE A 58 -5.39 3.75 -8.83
N ARG A 59 -6.13 4.58 -8.09
CA ARG A 59 -7.10 5.55 -8.66
C ARG A 59 -6.41 6.49 -9.65
N LYS A 60 -5.29 7.10 -9.26
CA LYS A 60 -4.55 8.08 -10.07
C LYS A 60 -3.87 7.43 -11.27
N THR A 61 -3.29 6.23 -11.11
CA THR A 61 -2.68 5.49 -12.24
C THR A 61 -3.71 5.19 -13.32
N ARG A 62 -4.90 4.70 -12.94
CA ARG A 62 -5.96 4.39 -13.90
C ARG A 62 -6.40 5.60 -14.71
N VAL A 63 -6.49 6.76 -14.07
CA VAL A 63 -6.80 8.04 -14.75
C VAL A 63 -5.67 8.45 -15.70
N LEU A 64 -4.42 8.44 -15.22
CA LEU A 64 -3.25 8.86 -16.00
C LEU A 64 -2.97 7.96 -17.21
N GLN A 65 -3.25 6.66 -17.09
CA GLN A 65 -2.96 5.66 -18.12
C GLN A 65 -4.20 5.27 -18.94
N HIS A 66 -5.37 5.85 -18.63
CA HIS A 66 -6.66 5.48 -19.22
C HIS A 66 -6.93 3.96 -19.18
N ALA A 67 -6.57 3.32 -18.07
CA ALA A 67 -6.61 1.87 -17.91
C ALA A 67 -7.69 1.43 -16.90
N PHE A 68 -8.49 0.43 -17.26
CA PHE A 68 -9.48 -0.14 -16.32
C PHE A 68 -8.86 -1.16 -15.37
N LEU A 69 -7.99 -2.05 -15.87
CA LEU A 69 -7.21 -3.01 -15.10
C LEU A 69 -5.72 -2.70 -15.20
N LEU A 70 -4.96 -3.11 -14.19
CA LEU A 70 -3.52 -2.85 -14.04
C LEU A 70 -2.70 -4.15 -14.05
N ASN A 71 -3.09 -5.11 -14.90
CA ASN A 71 -2.51 -6.48 -15.02
C ASN A 71 -0.99 -6.57 -15.20
N ASP A 72 -0.36 -5.51 -15.70
CA ASP A 72 1.08 -5.45 -15.96
C ASP A 72 1.83 -4.46 -15.05
N TYR A 73 1.14 -3.88 -14.08
CA TYR A 73 1.71 -2.92 -13.16
C TYR A 73 2.18 -3.60 -11.87
N GLU A 74 3.23 -3.07 -11.28
CA GLU A 74 3.75 -3.47 -9.98
C GLU A 74 3.56 -2.33 -8.98
N LEU A 75 3.15 -2.67 -7.75
CA LEU A 75 2.93 -1.72 -6.67
C LEU A 75 3.93 -1.94 -5.55
N TYR A 76 4.56 -0.86 -5.10
CA TYR A 76 5.54 -0.86 -4.01
C TYR A 76 4.99 -0.04 -2.85
N LEU A 77 4.93 -0.64 -1.66
CA LEU A 77 4.41 -0.01 -0.44
C LEU A 77 5.47 0.06 0.66
N SER A 78 5.45 1.14 1.44
CA SER A 78 6.34 1.32 2.58
C SER A 78 6.00 0.45 3.80
N GLU A 79 4.85 -0.23 3.77
CA GLU A 79 4.35 -1.10 4.83
C GLU A 79 3.40 -2.16 4.28
N LYS A 80 3.13 -3.21 5.07
CA LYS A 80 2.13 -4.24 4.76
C LYS A 80 0.75 -3.59 4.54
N PRO A 81 0.04 -3.86 3.42
CA PRO A 81 -1.27 -3.26 3.19
C PRO A 81 -2.30 -3.72 4.23
N CYS A 82 -3.24 -2.84 4.57
CA CYS A 82 -4.43 -3.23 5.32
C CYS A 82 -5.42 -4.03 4.44
N PRO A 83 -6.41 -4.72 5.03
CA PRO A 83 -7.37 -5.53 4.27
C PRO A 83 -8.08 -4.78 3.13
N MET A 84 -8.51 -3.54 3.38
CA MET A 84 -9.14 -2.69 2.35
C MET A 84 -8.22 -2.45 1.15
N CYS A 85 -6.97 -2.06 1.39
CA CYS A 85 -5.99 -1.82 0.34
C CYS A 85 -5.72 -3.10 -0.46
N LEU A 86 -5.63 -4.23 0.23
CA LEU A 86 -5.39 -5.51 -0.40
C LEU A 86 -6.54 -5.91 -1.35
N THR A 87 -7.79 -5.77 -0.91
CA THR A 87 -8.95 -6.00 -1.79
C THR A 87 -8.93 -5.05 -2.98
N ALA A 88 -8.58 -3.77 -2.80
CA ALA A 88 -8.47 -2.82 -3.90
C ALA A 88 -7.38 -3.20 -4.91
N ILE A 89 -6.23 -3.70 -4.44
CA ILE A 89 -5.11 -4.19 -5.27
C ILE A 89 -5.54 -5.40 -6.11
N GLU A 90 -6.27 -6.35 -5.50
CA GLU A 90 -6.81 -7.53 -6.20
C GLU A 90 -7.83 -7.11 -7.27
N GLN A 91 -8.77 -6.23 -6.94
CA GLN A 91 -9.79 -5.74 -7.88
C GLN A 91 -9.17 -4.95 -9.05
N ALA A 92 -8.07 -4.25 -8.80
CA ALA A 92 -7.30 -3.57 -9.84
C ALA A 92 -6.44 -4.52 -10.70
N LYS A 93 -6.33 -5.80 -10.31
CA LYS A 93 -5.52 -6.83 -10.95
C LYS A 93 -4.04 -6.45 -11.03
N ILE A 94 -3.47 -5.86 -9.99
CA ILE A 94 -2.04 -5.54 -9.94
C ILE A 94 -1.22 -6.84 -10.05
N LYS A 95 -0.19 -6.83 -10.89
CA LYS A 95 0.64 -8.01 -11.20
C LYS A 95 1.44 -8.50 -10.01
N LYS A 96 2.10 -7.56 -9.33
CA LYS A 96 2.98 -7.82 -8.20
C LYS A 96 2.85 -6.72 -7.17
N LEU A 97 2.83 -7.13 -5.92
CA LEU A 97 2.89 -6.24 -4.76
C LEU A 97 4.21 -6.48 -4.03
N HIS A 98 4.94 -5.40 -3.75
CA HIS A 98 6.14 -5.38 -2.93
C HIS A 98 5.86 -4.50 -1.71
N TYR A 99 6.22 -4.96 -0.51
CA TYR A 99 6.02 -4.17 0.71
C TYR A 99 7.12 -4.42 1.75
N VAL A 100 7.26 -3.49 2.69
CA VAL A 100 8.12 -3.67 3.87
C VAL A 100 7.30 -4.21 5.04
N GLU A 101 7.77 -5.28 5.66
CA GLU A 101 7.22 -5.78 6.92
C GLU A 101 8.17 -5.44 8.06
N LYS A 102 7.78 -4.48 8.91
CA LYS A 102 8.53 -4.16 10.12
C LYS A 102 8.13 -5.17 11.19
N GLN A 103 9.02 -6.11 11.53
CA GLN A 103 8.79 -7.04 12.63
C GLN A 103 8.50 -6.26 13.92
N LYS A 104 7.34 -6.52 14.54
CA LYS A 104 7.04 -6.08 15.90
C LYS A 104 7.20 -7.28 16.83
N ILE A 105 8.10 -7.21 17.81
CA ILE A 105 8.04 -8.10 18.97
C ILE A 105 6.69 -7.86 19.66
N LYS A 106 5.89 -8.90 19.89
CA LYS A 106 4.54 -8.81 20.49
C LYS A 106 4.37 -9.83 21.62
N TYR A 107 4.15 -9.36 22.84
CA TYR A 107 3.36 -10.10 23.83
C TYR A 107 1.90 -9.66 23.65
N MET A 108 0.98 -10.61 23.56
CA MET A 108 -0.42 -10.33 23.30
C MET A 108 -1.30 -11.38 23.99
N GLU A 109 -2.33 -10.91 24.67
CA GLU A 109 -3.43 -11.72 25.21
C GLU A 109 -4.70 -11.29 24.49
N LEU A 110 -5.48 -12.25 23.99
CA LEU A 110 -6.63 -12.03 23.12
C LEU A 110 -7.87 -12.69 23.72
N SER A 111 -8.99 -11.98 23.72
CA SER A 111 -10.29 -12.46 24.20
C SER A 111 -11.05 -13.28 23.13
N ARG A 112 -12.12 -13.98 23.53
CA ARG A 112 -12.96 -14.78 22.61
C ARG A 112 -13.71 -13.92 21.58
N GLU A 113 -13.90 -12.63 21.85
CA GLU A 113 -14.44 -11.65 20.90
C GLU A 113 -13.36 -11.19 19.90
N ASP A 114 -12.11 -11.04 20.37
CA ASP A 114 -10.95 -10.77 19.49
C ASP A 114 -10.72 -11.92 18.49
N LEU A 115 -10.94 -13.18 18.92
CA LEU A 115 -10.86 -14.39 18.10
C LEU A 115 -12.04 -14.60 17.13
N MET A 116 -13.16 -13.89 17.31
CA MET A 116 -14.30 -13.95 16.40
C MET A 116 -14.31 -12.75 15.46
N ASN A 117 -13.80 -11.59 15.89
CA ASN A 117 -13.50 -10.47 15.02
C ASN A 117 -12.29 -10.74 14.11
N SER A 118 -11.38 -11.65 14.49
CA SER A 118 -10.26 -12.13 13.66
C SER A 118 -10.68 -12.94 12.42
N TYR A 119 -11.97 -13.23 12.23
CA TYR A 119 -12.51 -13.66 10.92
C TYR A 119 -12.24 -12.63 9.80
N SER A 120 -11.72 -11.44 10.15
CA SER A 120 -10.79 -10.58 9.42
C SER A 120 -9.42 -11.25 9.09
N LEU A 121 -9.51 -12.42 8.45
CA LEU A 121 -8.45 -13.40 8.10
C LEU A 121 -7.34 -12.89 7.15
N TRP A 122 -6.39 -12.09 7.62
CA TRP A 122 -5.05 -12.14 7.03
C TRP A 122 -4.05 -12.37 8.17
N GLU A 123 -3.81 -13.65 8.44
CA GLU A 123 -3.35 -14.21 9.70
C GLU A 123 -1.97 -13.73 10.21
N PHE A 124 -1.91 -13.74 11.56
CA PHE A 124 -0.83 -13.63 12.56
C PHE A 124 0.47 -12.89 12.22
#